data_AF-A0A101XF38-F1
#
_entry.id   AF-A0A101XF38-F1
#
_cell.length_a   1.000
_cell.length_b   1.000
_cell.length_c   1.000
_cell.angle_alpha   90.00
_cell.angle_beta   90.00
_cell.angle_gamma   90.00
#
_symmetry.space_group_name_H-M   'P 1'
#
loop_
_entity.id
_entity.type
_entity.pdbx_description
1 polymer ?
#
loop_
_entity_poly.entity_id
_entity_poly.type
_entity_poly.pdbx_seq_one_letter_code
_entity_poly.pdbx_strand_id
1 'polypeptide(L)'
;MNSVTCPYCGLPTWSFDSFVSDRFMNNPRFFTTHIILCKCSNCGKMFYLAKTRLRSITYKMEDIDLAPVRHSSPNQDMDNDQQTQ
;
A
#
# COMPACT_ATOMS: atom_id res chain seq x y z
N MET A 1 22.61 -4.32 -15.54
CA MET A 1 21.53 -4.25 -14.53
C MET A 1 20.43 -3.37 -15.10
N ASN A 2 19.25 -3.92 -15.39
CA ASN A 2 18.12 -3.11 -15.83
C ASN A 2 17.68 -2.25 -14.63
N SER A 3 17.75 -0.93 -14.77
CA SER A 3 17.25 -0.02 -13.74
C SER A 3 15.74 -0.16 -13.62
N VAL A 4 15.23 -0.16 -12.38
CA VAL A 4 13.78 -0.13 -12.13
C VAL A 4 13.25 1.23 -12.58
N THR A 5 12.26 1.23 -13.47
CA THR A 5 11.69 2.45 -14.04
C THR A 5 10.27 2.70 -13.53
N CYS A 6 9.90 3.97 -13.46
CA CYS A 6 8.54 4.39 -13.15
C CYS A 6 7.58 3.87 -14.23
N PRO A 7 6.50 3.16 -13.87
CA PRO A 7 5.57 2.59 -14.86
C PRO A 7 4.69 3.66 -15.55
N TYR A 8 4.77 4.93 -15.13
CA TYR A 8 4.01 6.03 -15.70
C TYR A 8 4.83 6.87 -16.69
N CYS A 9 6.08 7.22 -16.37
CA CYS A 9 6.91 8.09 -17.21
C CYS A 9 8.18 7.43 -17.77
N GLY A 10 8.44 6.16 -17.44
CA GLY A 10 9.59 5.39 -17.96
C GLY A 10 10.96 5.78 -17.39
N LEU A 11 11.04 6.81 -16.55
CA LEU A 11 12.31 7.26 -15.96
C LEU A 11 12.68 6.47 -14.69
N PRO A 12 13.98 6.27 -14.42
CA PRO A 12 14.47 5.55 -13.23
C PRO A 12 14.57 6.44 -11.98
N THR A 13 13.93 7.61 -11.97
CA THR A 13 13.98 8.59 -10.88
C THR A 13 12.81 8.42 -9.92
N TRP A 14 13.04 7.72 -8.82
CA TRP A 14 12.05 7.44 -7.78
C TRP A 14 12.72 7.22 -6.43
N SER A 15 11.95 7.39 -5.36
CA SER A 15 12.38 7.11 -3.98
C SER A 15 11.50 6.02 -3.35
N PHE A 16 12.09 5.28 -2.42
CA PHE A 16 11.36 4.45 -1.48
C PHE A 16 10.43 5.34 -0.64
N ASP A 17 9.18 4.92 -0.47
CA ASP A 17 8.21 5.61 0.38
C ASP A 17 7.90 4.76 1.62
N SER A 18 7.35 3.57 1.42
CA SER A 18 7.01 2.65 2.50
C SER A 18 7.08 1.18 2.10
N PHE A 19 7.25 0.31 3.08
CA PHE A 19 7.10 -1.13 2.89
C PHE A 19 5.63 -1.52 3.07
N VAL A 20 5.08 -2.31 2.15
CA VAL A 20 3.66 -2.65 2.15
C VAL A 20 3.42 -4.05 2.72
N SER A 21 4.08 -5.07 2.18
CA SER A 21 3.89 -6.46 2.62
C SER A 21 4.94 -7.40 2.06
N ASP A 22 5.10 -8.53 2.72
CA ASP A 22 5.73 -9.72 2.14
C ASP A 22 4.65 -10.67 1.65
N ARG A 23 4.74 -11.07 0.37
CA ARG A 23 3.99 -12.23 -0.12
C ARG A 23 4.91 -13.43 -0.17
N PHE A 24 4.54 -14.46 0.57
CA PHE A 24 4.99 -15.82 0.31
C PHE A 24 4.19 -16.33 -0.89
N MET A 25 4.82 -16.53 -2.04
CA MET A 25 4.21 -17.41 -3.03
C MET A 25 4.12 -18.80 -2.38
N ASN A 26 2.99 -19.49 -2.54
CA ASN A 26 2.53 -20.70 -1.82
C ASN A 26 3.46 -21.95 -1.86
N ASN A 27 4.78 -21.80 -1.89
CA ASN A 27 5.74 -22.87 -1.88
C ASN A 27 6.91 -22.51 -0.94
N PRO A 28 7.15 -23.25 0.16
CA PRO A 28 8.14 -22.94 1.19
C PRO A 28 9.61 -22.97 0.70
N ARG A 29 9.85 -23.37 -0.56
CA ARG A 29 11.18 -23.29 -1.21
C ARG A 29 11.41 -22.03 -2.05
N PHE A 30 10.40 -21.20 -2.28
CA PHE A 30 10.44 -20.22 -3.37
C PHE A 30 10.13 -18.78 -2.90
N PHE A 31 11.22 -18.03 -2.72
CA PHE A 31 11.35 -16.58 -2.93
C PHE A 31 10.29 -15.68 -2.28
N THR A 32 10.65 -15.05 -1.15
CA THR A 32 9.94 -13.88 -0.60
C THR A 32 9.85 -12.78 -1.66
N THR A 33 8.62 -12.30 -1.90
CA THR A 33 8.39 -11.11 -2.73
C THR A 33 8.07 -9.94 -1.80
N HIS A 34 8.96 -8.96 -1.77
CA HIS A 34 8.77 -7.72 -1.03
C HIS A 34 7.95 -6.75 -1.90
N ILE A 35 6.81 -6.29 -1.40
CA ILE A 35 6.01 -5.25 -2.02
C ILE A 35 6.32 -3.93 -1.34
N ILE A 36 6.80 -2.98 -2.14
CA ILE A 36 7.27 -1.68 -1.68
C ILE A 36 6.45 -0.60 -2.40
N LEU A 37 6.07 0.46 -1.69
CA LEU A 37 5.52 1.67 -2.28
C LEU A 37 6.65 2.62 -2.63
N CYS A 38 6.62 3.16 -3.84
CA CYS A 38 7.61 4.10 -4.34
C CYS A 38 6.93 5.36 -4.89
N LYS A 39 7.63 6.49 -4.80
CA LYS A 39 7.19 7.78 -5.36
C LYS A 39 8.15 8.24 -6.45
N CYS A 40 7.63 8.58 -7.63
CA CYS A 40 8.46 9.09 -8.73
C CYS A 40 8.81 10.57 -8.51
N SER A 41 10.09 10.91 -8.55
CA SER A 41 10.56 12.30 -8.41
C SER A 41 10.26 13.15 -9.65
N ASN A 42 10.05 12.52 -10.81
CA ASN A 42 9.74 13.22 -12.05
C ASN A 42 8.23 13.52 -12.22
N CYS A 43 7.37 12.50 -12.16
CA CYS A 43 5.94 12.70 -12.41
C CYS A 43 5.07 12.75 -11.13
N GLY A 44 5.68 12.62 -9.95
CA GLY A 44 5.00 12.71 -8.66
C GLY A 44 4.11 11.51 -8.28
N LYS A 45 3.81 10.62 -9.24
CA LYS A 45 2.93 9.46 -9.02
C LYS A 45 3.56 8.39 -8.14
N MET A 46 2.73 7.75 -7.33
CA MET A 46 3.09 6.57 -6.54
C MET A 46 2.86 5.29 -7.35
N PHE A 47 3.68 4.27 -7.10
CA PHE A 47 3.59 2.96 -7.75
C PHE A 47 4.13 1.86 -6.84
N TYR A 48 3.72 0.61 -7.07
CA TYR A 48 4.26 -0.53 -6.35
C TYR A 48 5.49 -1.10 -7.04
N LEU A 49 6.48 -1.48 -6.26
CA LEU A 49 7.64 -2.25 -6.66
C LEU A 49 7.58 -3.61 -5.98
N ALA A 50 7.42 -4.67 -6.77
CA ALA A 50 7.61 -6.04 -6.30
C ALA A 50 9.04 -6.47 -6.55
N LYS A 51 9.76 -6.75 -5.48
CA LYS A 51 11.16 -7.18 -5.52
C LYS A 51 11.28 -8.63 -5.04
N THR A 52 11.83 -9.47 -5.89
CA THR A 52 12.28 -10.82 -5.54
C THR A 52 13.80 -10.90 -5.63
N ARG A 53 14.39 -12.02 -5.21
CA ARG A 53 15.84 -12.27 -5.37
C ARG A 53 16.29 -12.21 -6.83
N LEU A 54 15.42 -12.53 -7.78
CA LEU A 54 15.77 -12.70 -9.19
C LEU A 54 15.36 -11.52 -10.07
N ARG A 55 14.31 -10.78 -9.68
CA ARG A 55 13.74 -9.73 -10.53
C ARG A 55 13.04 -8.64 -9.73
N SER A 56 12.84 -7.51 -10.39
CA SER A 56 12.03 -6.40 -9.91
C SER A 56 10.97 -6.08 -10.95
N ILE A 57 9.72 -5.90 -10.52
CA ILE A 57 8.57 -5.57 -11.39
C ILE A 57 7.85 -4.38 -10.77
N THR A 58 7.48 -3.40 -11.59
CA THR A 58 6.69 -2.24 -11.16
C THR A 58 5.24 -2.35 -11.60
N TYR A 59 4.31 -1.87 -10.76
CA TYR A 59 2.88 -1.88 -11.00
C TYR A 59 2.29 -0.49 -10.78
N LYS A 60 1.39 -0.08 -11.67
CA LYS A 60 0.57 1.11 -11.47
C LYS A 60 -0.39 0.86 -10.31
N MET A 61 -0.65 1.88 -9.50
CA MET A 61 -1.73 1.83 -8.53
C MET A 61 -3.06 1.91 -9.29
N GLU A 62 -4.00 1.05 -8.93
CA GLU A 62 -5.39 1.15 -9.39
C GLU A 62 -6.09 2.24 -8.58
N ASP A 63 -6.91 3.05 -9.26
CA ASP A 63 -7.83 3.96 -8.59
C ASP A 63 -8.96 3.11 -7.99
N ILE A 64 -8.76 2.65 -6.77
CA ILE A 64 -9.85 2.05 -6.00
C ILE A 64 -10.64 3.23 -5.45
N ASP A 65 -11.80 3.52 -6.05
CA ASP A 65 -12.85 4.33 -5.44
C ASP A 65 -13.29 3.61 -4.15
N LEU A 66 -12.55 3.83 -3.07
CA LEU A 66 -12.93 3.41 -1.74
C LEU A 66 -14.20 4.21 -1.42
N ALA A 67 -15.35 3.55 -1.57
CA ALA A 67 -16.63 4.11 -1.18
C ALA A 67 -16.47 4.74 0.21
N PRO A 68 -16.92 6.00 0.40
CA PRO A 68 -16.65 6.74 1.62
C PRO A 68 -17.10 5.91 2.82
N VAL A 69 -16.14 5.62 3.72
CA VAL A 69 -16.41 4.93 4.98
C VAL A 69 -17.44 5.78 5.72
N ARG A 70 -18.69 5.31 5.77
CA ARG A 70 -19.70 5.89 6.65
C ARG A 70 -19.21 5.63 8.06
N HIS A 71 -18.58 6.62 8.68
CA HIS A 71 -18.40 6.65 10.12
C HIS A 71 -19.80 6.71 10.73
N SER A 72 -20.38 5.56 11.06
CA SER A 72 -21.46 5.47 12.02
C SER A 72 -20.89 5.93 13.36
N SER A 73 -21.21 7.15 13.76
CA SER A 73 -20.91 7.67 15.10
C SER A 73 -21.44 6.68 16.15
N PRO A 74 -20.68 6.39 17.23
CA PRO A 74 -21.21 5.63 18.34
C PRO A 74 -22.28 6.47 19.04
N ASN A 75 -23.50 5.93 19.20
CA ASN A 75 -24.49 6.51 20.09
C ASN A 75 -23.90 6.54 21.50
N GLN A 76 -23.66 7.75 22.02
CA GLN A 76 -23.45 8.00 23.44
C GLN A 76 -24.81 7.98 24.13
N ASP A 77 -25.27 6.81 24.58
CA ASP A 77 -26.26 6.76 25.65
C ASP A 77 -25.49 6.88 26.98
N MET A 78 -25.34 8.12 27.44
CA MET A 78 -24.94 8.41 28.81
C MET A 78 -26.11 8.11 29.75
N ASP A 79 -25.85 7.16 30.62
CA ASP A 79 -26.26 7.05 32.02
C ASP A 79 -26.99 8.27 32.61
N ASN A 80 -28.17 8.04 33.19
CA ASN A 80 -28.73 8.95 34.19
C ASN A 80 -29.34 8.13 35.34
N ASP A 81 -28.48 7.76 36.28
CA ASP A 81 -28.84 7.45 37.65
C ASP A 81 -29.73 8.54 38.27
N GLN A 82 -30.89 8.16 38.81
CA GLN A 82 -31.45 8.88 39.96
C GLN A 82 -32.28 7.95 40.87
N GLN A 83 -31.67 7.65 42.03
CA GLN A 83 -32.26 7.08 43.23
C GLN A 83 -33.49 7.88 43.69
N THR A 84 -34.54 7.23 44.21
CA THR A 84 -34.93 7.30 45.64
C THR A 84 -36.22 6.53 45.96
N GLN A 85 -36.13 5.75 47.05
CA GLN A 85 -37.17 5.33 48.02
C GLN A 85 -38.22 4.29 47.62
#